data_AF-A0A3M1MH25-F1
#
_entry.id   AF-A0A3M1MH25-F1
#
_cell.length_a   1.000
_cell.length_b   1.000
_cell.length_c   1.000
_cell.angle_alpha   90.00
_cell.angle_beta   90.00
_cell.angle_gamma   90.00
#
_symmetry.space_group_name_H-M   'P 1'
#
loop_
_entity.id
_entity.type
_entity.pdbx_description
1 polymer ?
#
loop_
_entity_poly.entity_id
_entity_poly.type
_entity_poly.pdbx_seq_one_letter_code
_entity_poly.pdbx_strand_id
1 'polypeptide(L)'
;VMNVIQAIIAAHRAGIDLDFDRAAAIDLAGRDVLDAVRTSVHPKVIDCPDPRRSGKATLSAIAKDGVELRVRTRVTVRTNLEQLIGGATEETIIARVGESIISSIGSSENHQAVLENPDMISRTVLRRGLDAETAFQIVSIDIADIDVGDNIGARLRADQAEADVRVARAFAEQRRAEAIATEQENRARVAENRALLILAEAEVPRAMAMAFQKGQLGTSSPAVN
;
A
#
# COMPACT_ATOMS: atom_id res chain seq x y z
N VAL A 1 22.03 -36.59 -28.35
CA VAL A 1 22.63 -36.74 -29.71
C VAL A 1 21.64 -36.58 -30.87
N MET A 2 20.61 -37.43 -31.02
CA MET A 2 19.69 -37.32 -32.17
C MET A 2 18.92 -35.98 -32.19
N ASN A 3 18.56 -35.46 -31.01
CA ASN A 3 17.93 -34.14 -30.85
C ASN A 3 18.84 -32.99 -31.32
N VAL A 4 20.15 -33.07 -31.07
CA VAL A 4 21.15 -32.07 -31.47
C VAL A 4 21.23 -31.98 -33.00
N ILE A 5 21.31 -33.11 -33.69
CA ILE A 5 21.34 -33.14 -35.16
C ILE A 5 20.04 -32.57 -35.75
N GLN A 6 18.89 -32.94 -35.19
CA GLN A 6 17.60 -32.39 -35.63
C GLN A 6 17.50 -30.88 -35.40
N ALA A 7 18.00 -30.39 -34.25
CA ALA A 7 18.02 -28.97 -33.92
C ALA A 7 18.90 -28.18 -34.90
N ILE A 8 20.09 -28.68 -35.24
CA ILE A 8 21.00 -28.05 -36.22
C ILE A 8 20.36 -27.99 -37.61
N ILE A 9 19.72 -29.08 -38.06
CA ILE A 9 19.02 -29.10 -39.35
C ILE A 9 17.88 -28.08 -39.37
N ALA A 10 17.10 -28.01 -38.29
CA ALA A 10 16.01 -27.04 -38.17
C ALA A 10 16.53 -25.59 -38.13
N ALA A 11 17.60 -25.33 -37.39
CA ALA A 11 18.24 -24.02 -37.29
C ALA A 11 18.78 -23.56 -38.65
N HIS A 12 19.48 -24.43 -39.37
CA HIS A 12 20.03 -24.12 -40.70
C HIS A 12 18.93 -23.80 -41.71
N ARG A 13 17.79 -24.51 -41.68
CA ARG A 13 16.64 -24.21 -42.56
C ARG A 13 15.95 -22.88 -42.20
N ALA A 14 16.01 -22.49 -40.93
CA ALA A 14 15.44 -21.24 -40.45
C ALA A 14 16.42 -20.05 -40.54
N GLY A 15 17.65 -20.26 -41.01
CA GLY A 15 18.68 -19.21 -41.08
C GLY A 15 19.26 -18.80 -39.73
N ILE A 16 19.18 -19.69 -38.72
CA ILE A 16 19.70 -19.47 -37.37
C ILE A 16 21.11 -20.06 -37.29
N ASP A 17 22.06 -19.26 -36.81
CA ASP A 17 23.45 -19.68 -36.60
C ASP A 17 23.57 -20.53 -35.33
N LEU A 18 23.60 -21.86 -35.51
CA LEU A 18 23.76 -22.84 -34.44
C LEU A 18 24.76 -23.90 -34.88
N ASP A 19 25.96 -23.85 -34.30
CA ASP A 19 27.01 -24.84 -34.50
C ASP A 19 26.79 -26.08 -33.61
N PHE A 20 27.52 -27.15 -33.92
CA PHE A 20 27.43 -28.39 -33.16
C PHE A 20 27.85 -28.20 -31.70
N ASP A 21 28.87 -27.39 -31.45
CA ASP A 21 29.41 -27.18 -30.11
C ASP A 21 28.41 -26.44 -29.20
N ARG A 22 27.74 -25.37 -29.68
CA ARG A 22 26.67 -24.70 -28.91
C ARG A 22 25.48 -25.63 -28.72
N ALA A 23 25.07 -26.34 -29.76
CA ALA A 23 23.94 -27.26 -29.67
C ALA A 23 24.21 -28.39 -28.66
N ALA A 24 25.42 -28.95 -28.66
CA ALA A 24 25.85 -29.94 -27.68
C ALA A 24 25.93 -29.36 -26.26
N ALA A 25 26.42 -28.12 -26.10
CA ALA A 25 26.49 -27.45 -24.81
C ALA A 25 25.09 -27.25 -24.18
N ILE A 26 24.09 -26.88 -25.00
CA ILE A 26 22.71 -26.71 -24.53
C ILE A 26 22.11 -28.06 -24.09
N ASP A 27 22.31 -29.14 -24.88
CA ASP A 27 21.84 -30.50 -24.55
C ASP A 27 22.50 -31.01 -23.25
N LEU A 28 23.81 -30.78 -23.11
CA LEU A 28 24.59 -31.15 -21.92
C LEU A 28 24.18 -30.36 -20.66
N ALA A 29 23.74 -29.11 -20.82
CA ALA A 29 23.16 -28.31 -19.74
C ALA A 29 21.76 -28.79 -19.30
N GLY A 30 21.23 -29.85 -19.93
CA GLY A 30 19.92 -30.41 -19.62
C GLY A 30 18.75 -29.58 -20.16
N ARG A 31 18.98 -28.81 -21.24
CA ARG A 31 17.96 -28.03 -21.94
C ARG A 31 17.64 -28.67 -23.28
N ASP A 32 16.37 -28.61 -23.70
CA ASP A 32 15.96 -29.14 -25.00
C ASP A 32 16.32 -28.15 -26.11
N VAL A 33 17.40 -28.46 -26.83
CA VAL A 33 17.89 -27.67 -27.97
C VAL A 33 16.87 -27.60 -29.11
N LEU A 34 16.15 -28.69 -29.35
CA LEU A 34 15.19 -28.76 -30.45
C LEU A 34 13.98 -27.87 -30.15
N ASP A 35 13.49 -27.88 -28.91
CA ASP A 35 12.43 -26.99 -28.46
C ASP A 35 12.86 -25.52 -28.48
N ALA A 36 14.10 -25.23 -28.08
CA ALA A 36 14.68 -23.89 -28.16
C ALA A 36 14.73 -23.35 -29.60
N VAL A 37 15.18 -24.16 -30.57
CA VAL A 37 15.19 -23.77 -31.98
C VAL A 37 13.76 -23.60 -32.50
N ARG A 38 12.83 -24.50 -32.15
CA ARG A 38 11.43 -24.38 -32.55
C ARG A 38 10.79 -23.09 -32.03
N THR A 39 11.03 -22.75 -30.77
CA THR A 39 10.51 -21.53 -30.12
C THR A 39 11.19 -20.26 -30.65
N SER A 40 12.42 -20.37 -31.15
CA SER A 40 13.08 -19.27 -31.86
C SER A 40 12.42 -18.97 -33.21
N VAL A 41 11.98 -20.00 -33.94
CA VAL A 41 11.28 -19.87 -35.24
C VAL A 41 9.81 -19.52 -35.06
N HIS A 42 9.13 -20.17 -34.12
CA HIS A 42 7.72 -19.99 -33.80
C HIS A 42 7.61 -19.45 -32.38
N PRO A 43 7.43 -18.13 -32.21
CA PRO A 43 7.31 -17.54 -30.89
C PRO A 43 6.22 -18.21 -30.05
N LYS A 44 6.52 -18.39 -28.76
CA LYS A 44 5.62 -18.97 -27.78
C LYS A 44 4.85 -17.85 -27.07
N VAL A 45 3.56 -18.08 -26.84
CA VAL A 45 2.71 -17.16 -26.07
C VAL A 45 2.63 -17.65 -24.62
N ILE A 46 2.88 -16.74 -23.69
CA ILE A 46 2.84 -16.97 -22.25
C ILE A 46 1.82 -16.01 -21.63
N ASP A 47 0.90 -16.53 -20.82
CA ASP A 47 -0.04 -15.71 -20.08
C ASP A 47 0.61 -15.14 -18.80
N CYS A 48 0.38 -13.85 -18.55
CA CYS A 48 0.81 -13.12 -17.36
C CYS A 48 -0.44 -12.52 -16.68
N PRO A 49 -0.86 -13.04 -15.51
CA PRO A 49 -0.24 -14.11 -14.71
C PRO A 49 -0.60 -15.52 -15.23
N ASP A 50 0.28 -16.50 -15.02
CA ASP A 50 0.02 -17.90 -15.39
C ASP A 50 -1.12 -18.47 -14.51
N PRO A 51 -2.29 -18.80 -15.09
CA PRO A 51 -3.45 -19.27 -14.34
C PRO A 51 -3.19 -20.60 -13.60
N ARG A 52 -2.28 -21.42 -14.13
CA ARG A 52 -1.98 -22.74 -13.57
C ARG A 52 -1.12 -22.66 -12.31
N ARG A 53 -0.34 -21.57 -12.16
CA ARG A 53 0.60 -21.40 -11.05
C ARG A 53 0.13 -20.44 -9.98
N SER A 54 -0.43 -19.29 -10.35
CA SER A 54 -0.71 -18.23 -9.38
C SER A 54 -2.08 -18.38 -8.69
N GLY A 55 -2.96 -19.23 -9.23
CA GLY A 55 -4.37 -19.33 -8.81
C GLY A 55 -5.21 -18.08 -9.13
N LYS A 56 -4.58 -17.00 -9.61
CA LYS A 56 -5.20 -15.76 -10.07
C LYS A 56 -5.11 -15.69 -11.59
N ALA A 57 -6.20 -15.29 -12.22
CA ALA A 57 -6.28 -15.13 -13.67
C ALA A 57 -5.86 -13.73 -14.17
N THR A 58 -5.70 -12.77 -13.25
CA THR A 58 -5.45 -11.35 -13.55
C THR A 58 -4.43 -10.76 -12.57
N LEU A 59 -3.69 -9.75 -13.04
CA LEU A 59 -2.84 -8.88 -12.24
C LEU A 59 -3.69 -7.72 -11.71
N SER A 60 -3.69 -7.48 -10.41
CA SER A 60 -4.36 -6.32 -9.80
C SER A 60 -3.38 -5.17 -9.62
N ALA A 61 -3.76 -3.97 -10.03
CA ALA A 61 -3.03 -2.73 -9.76
C ALA A 61 -4.01 -1.59 -9.46
N ILE A 62 -3.60 -0.60 -8.68
CA ILE A 62 -4.44 0.54 -8.28
C ILE A 62 -3.89 1.80 -8.94
N ALA A 63 -4.71 2.55 -9.66
CA ALA A 63 -4.33 3.84 -10.23
C ALA A 63 -4.34 4.95 -9.16
N LYS A 64 -3.78 6.13 -9.44
CA LYS A 64 -3.69 7.23 -8.46
C LYS A 64 -5.06 7.73 -7.97
N ASP A 65 -6.11 7.59 -8.78
CA ASP A 65 -7.49 7.87 -8.41
C ASP A 65 -8.11 6.87 -7.40
N GLY A 66 -7.37 5.81 -7.05
CA GLY A 66 -7.76 4.81 -6.07
C GLY A 66 -8.66 3.70 -6.62
N VAL A 67 -8.79 3.59 -7.95
CA VAL A 67 -9.56 2.51 -8.59
C VAL A 67 -8.64 1.33 -8.93
N GLU A 68 -9.07 0.12 -8.55
CA GLU A 68 -8.40 -1.12 -8.93
C GLU A 68 -8.67 -1.44 -10.40
N LEU A 69 -7.63 -1.81 -11.13
CA LEU A 69 -7.68 -2.40 -12.46
C LEU A 69 -7.13 -3.82 -12.40
N ARG A 70 -7.87 -4.76 -12.98
CA ARG A 70 -7.47 -6.16 -13.12
C ARG A 70 -7.12 -6.41 -14.58
N VAL A 71 -5.86 -6.73 -14.84
CA VAL A 71 -5.32 -6.82 -16.20
C VAL A 71 -4.83 -8.24 -16.46
N ARG A 72 -5.16 -8.78 -17.63
CA ARG A 72 -4.59 -10.02 -18.15
C ARG A 72 -3.77 -9.70 -19.38
N THR A 73 -2.54 -10.19 -19.42
CA THR A 73 -1.59 -9.88 -20.49
C THR A 73 -1.05 -11.17 -21.11
N ARG A 74 -0.81 -11.15 -22.41
CA ARG A 74 -0.09 -12.20 -23.15
C ARG A 74 1.26 -11.68 -23.57
N VAL A 75 2.29 -12.44 -23.27
CA VAL A 75 3.67 -12.12 -23.64
C VAL A 75 4.09 -13.11 -24.72
N THR A 76 4.43 -12.59 -25.90
CA THR A 76 4.98 -13.40 -26.98
C THR A 76 6.50 -13.37 -26.85
N VAL A 77 7.11 -14.54 -26.63
CA VAL A 77 8.55 -14.69 -26.44
C VAL A 77 9.16 -15.60 -27.51
N ARG A 78 10.40 -15.33 -27.87
CA ARG A 78 11.25 -16.22 -28.68
C ARG A 78 12.46 -16.63 -27.87
N THR A 79 13.00 -17.82 -28.10
CA THR A 79 14.20 -18.26 -27.37
C THR A 79 15.43 -17.49 -27.87
N ASN A 80 16.23 -16.99 -26.94
CA ASN A 80 17.55 -16.44 -27.21
C ASN A 80 18.60 -17.55 -27.02
N LEU A 81 19.06 -18.12 -28.13
CA LEU A 81 19.99 -19.25 -28.11
C LEU A 81 21.36 -18.90 -27.49
N GLU A 82 21.77 -17.62 -27.55
CA GLU A 82 23.04 -17.17 -26.97
C GLU A 82 23.00 -17.15 -25.43
N GLN A 83 21.84 -16.85 -24.85
CA GLN A 83 21.63 -16.70 -23.41
C GLN A 83 20.85 -17.87 -22.78
N LEU A 84 20.67 -18.95 -23.53
CA LEU A 84 19.88 -20.10 -23.09
C LEU A 84 20.55 -20.86 -21.92
N ILE A 85 21.88 -20.86 -21.88
CA ILE A 85 22.67 -21.45 -20.79
C ILE A 85 22.94 -20.37 -19.74
N GLY A 86 22.41 -20.56 -18.53
CA GLY A 86 22.58 -19.63 -17.41
C GLY A 86 21.62 -18.44 -17.39
N GLY A 87 20.84 -18.20 -18.46
CA GLY A 87 19.80 -17.18 -18.48
C GLY A 87 18.59 -17.55 -17.62
N ALA A 88 17.91 -16.51 -17.13
CA ALA A 88 16.68 -16.68 -16.37
C ALA A 88 15.54 -17.27 -17.23
N THR A 89 14.64 -18.02 -16.60
CA THR A 89 13.55 -18.75 -17.27
C THR A 89 12.30 -17.88 -17.46
N GLU A 90 11.26 -18.46 -18.05
CA GLU A 90 9.95 -17.82 -18.28
C GLU A 90 9.38 -17.19 -17.00
N GLU A 91 9.63 -17.77 -15.84
CA GLU A 91 9.14 -17.27 -14.54
C GLU A 91 9.63 -15.86 -14.23
N THR A 92 10.90 -15.60 -14.51
CA THR A 92 11.49 -14.27 -14.29
C THR A 92 10.89 -13.25 -15.24
N ILE A 93 10.60 -13.64 -16.48
CA ILE A 93 9.93 -12.76 -17.46
C ILE A 93 8.52 -12.44 -16.99
N ILE A 94 7.74 -13.45 -16.58
CA ILE A 94 6.38 -13.25 -16.07
C ILE A 94 6.40 -12.29 -14.86
N ALA A 95 7.34 -12.48 -13.94
CA ALA A 95 7.47 -11.63 -12.75
C ALA A 95 7.83 -10.18 -13.12
N ARG A 96 8.86 -9.97 -13.96
CA ARG A 96 9.32 -8.63 -14.38
C ARG A 96 8.27 -7.89 -15.20
N VAL A 97 7.59 -8.59 -16.11
CA VAL A 97 6.47 -8.04 -16.89
C VAL A 97 5.32 -7.69 -15.97
N GLY A 98 4.95 -8.57 -15.05
CA GLY A 98 3.89 -8.32 -14.07
C GLY A 98 4.17 -7.09 -13.21
N GLU A 99 5.37 -6.99 -12.64
CA GLU A 99 5.81 -5.82 -11.87
C GLU A 99 5.76 -4.53 -12.70
N SER A 100 6.24 -4.59 -13.94
CA SER A 100 6.27 -3.41 -14.82
C SER A 100 4.88 -2.94 -15.22
N ILE A 101 3.94 -3.86 -15.43
CA ILE A 101 2.53 -3.54 -15.67
C ILE A 101 1.91 -2.87 -14.45
N ILE A 102 2.10 -3.45 -13.26
CA ILE A 102 1.58 -2.90 -11.99
C ILE A 102 2.14 -1.48 -11.77
N SER A 103 3.45 -1.31 -11.98
CA SER A 103 4.12 -0.01 -11.90
C SER A 103 3.55 1.00 -12.91
N SER A 104 3.30 0.58 -14.15
CA SER A 104 2.74 1.44 -15.19
C SER A 104 1.34 1.92 -14.82
N ILE A 105 0.47 1.02 -14.36
CA ILE A 105 -0.90 1.35 -13.93
C ILE A 105 -0.88 2.27 -12.70
N GLY A 106 -0.06 1.95 -11.68
CA GLY A 106 0.06 2.77 -10.48
C GLY A 106 0.62 4.17 -10.71
N SER A 107 1.33 4.38 -11.82
CA SER A 107 1.80 5.71 -12.22
C SER A 107 0.77 6.55 -12.97
N SER A 108 -0.31 5.92 -13.47
CA SER A 108 -1.39 6.61 -14.17
C SER A 108 -2.20 7.50 -13.22
N GLU A 109 -2.57 8.69 -13.70
CA GLU A 109 -3.42 9.62 -12.94
C GLU A 109 -4.81 9.03 -12.67
N ASN A 110 -5.47 8.52 -13.72
CA ASN A 110 -6.81 7.98 -13.64
C ASN A 110 -6.89 6.59 -14.29
N HIS A 111 -7.82 5.75 -13.84
CA HIS A 111 -8.13 4.46 -14.47
C HIS A 111 -8.66 4.63 -15.91
N GLN A 112 -9.38 5.72 -16.18
CA GLN A 112 -9.89 6.04 -17.52
C GLN A 112 -8.77 6.20 -18.54
N ALA A 113 -7.65 6.84 -18.17
CA ALA A 113 -6.51 7.01 -19.08
C ALA A 113 -5.91 5.66 -19.51
N VAL A 114 -5.96 4.65 -18.63
CA VAL A 114 -5.52 3.29 -18.95
C VAL A 114 -6.51 2.58 -19.88
N LEU A 115 -7.81 2.76 -19.65
CA LEU A 115 -8.87 2.17 -20.48
C LEU A 115 -8.94 2.79 -21.88
N GLU A 116 -8.68 4.09 -22.01
CA GLU A 116 -8.66 4.80 -23.29
C GLU A 116 -7.52 4.33 -24.19
N ASN A 117 -6.37 3.98 -23.61
CA ASN A 117 -5.19 3.57 -24.36
C ASN A 117 -4.36 2.50 -23.63
N PRO A 118 -4.81 1.22 -23.65
CA PRO A 118 -4.12 0.13 -22.96
C PRO A 118 -2.72 -0.15 -23.53
N ASP A 119 -2.49 0.14 -24.81
CA ASP A 119 -1.20 -0.05 -25.49
C ASP A 119 -0.07 0.80 -24.89
N MET A 120 -0.39 1.87 -24.17
CA MET A 120 0.62 2.69 -23.50
C MET A 120 1.38 1.90 -22.43
N ILE A 121 0.72 0.95 -21.78
CA ILE A 121 1.35 0.05 -20.80
C ILE A 121 2.37 -0.83 -21.52
N SER A 122 1.97 -1.55 -22.57
CA SER A 122 2.87 -2.48 -23.26
C SER A 122 4.11 -1.78 -23.84
N ARG A 123 3.95 -0.59 -24.43
CA ARG A 123 5.09 0.23 -24.92
C ARG A 123 6.03 0.66 -23.81
N THR A 124 5.48 1.11 -22.68
CA THR A 124 6.27 1.56 -21.53
C THR A 124 7.05 0.41 -20.91
N VAL A 125 6.43 -0.78 -20.84
CA VAL A 125 6.99 -2.02 -20.32
C VAL A 125 8.10 -2.55 -21.24
N LEU A 126 7.88 -2.60 -22.56
CA LEU A 126 8.88 -3.05 -23.54
C LEU A 126 10.15 -2.19 -23.53
N ARG A 127 10.01 -0.87 -23.32
CA ARG A 127 11.16 0.05 -23.25
C ARG A 127 12.10 -0.22 -22.08
N ARG A 128 11.66 -0.92 -21.03
CA ARG A 128 12.48 -1.22 -19.84
C ARG A 128 13.49 -2.37 -20.05
N GLY A 129 13.45 -3.08 -21.18
CA GLY A 129 14.40 -4.15 -21.47
C GLY A 129 14.32 -5.33 -20.49
N LEU A 130 13.10 -5.85 -20.26
CA LEU A 130 12.81 -6.84 -19.23
C LEU A 130 13.41 -8.23 -19.51
N ASP A 131 13.81 -8.45 -20.75
CA ASP A 131 14.44 -9.67 -21.27
C ASP A 131 15.97 -9.71 -21.08
N ALA A 132 16.57 -8.67 -20.49
CA ALA A 132 17.98 -8.67 -20.14
C ALA A 132 18.36 -9.85 -19.24
N GLU A 133 19.40 -10.60 -19.61
CA GLU A 133 19.91 -11.78 -18.88
C GLU A 133 18.90 -12.92 -18.78
N THR A 134 17.97 -13.02 -19.73
CA THR A 134 16.98 -14.10 -19.77
C THR A 134 17.20 -15.02 -20.98
N ALA A 135 16.77 -16.27 -20.86
CA ALA A 135 16.85 -17.26 -21.94
C ALA A 135 15.89 -16.97 -23.11
N PHE A 136 15.06 -15.92 -23.00
CA PHE A 136 14.09 -15.54 -24.01
C PHE A 136 14.22 -14.06 -24.34
N GLN A 137 13.70 -13.70 -25.50
CA GLN A 137 13.55 -12.34 -25.94
C GLN A 137 12.07 -12.03 -26.10
N ILE A 138 11.64 -10.88 -25.62
CA ILE A 138 10.24 -10.46 -25.72
C ILE A 138 10.01 -9.88 -27.12
N VAL A 139 9.05 -10.46 -27.85
CA VAL A 139 8.63 -9.98 -29.18
C VAL A 139 7.51 -8.97 -29.04
N SER A 140 6.47 -9.31 -28.28
CA SER A 140 5.34 -8.44 -28.01
C SER A 140 4.78 -8.68 -26.61
N ILE A 141 4.10 -7.65 -26.10
CA ILE A 141 3.30 -7.71 -24.88
C ILE A 141 1.93 -7.17 -25.25
N ASP A 142 0.92 -8.03 -25.23
CA ASP A 142 -0.42 -7.73 -25.67
C ASP A 142 -1.39 -7.82 -24.49
N ILE A 143 -2.16 -6.76 -24.26
CA ILE A 143 -3.17 -6.79 -23.20
C ILE A 143 -4.38 -7.58 -23.70
N ALA A 144 -4.66 -8.70 -23.05
CA ALA A 144 -5.76 -9.58 -23.43
C ALA A 144 -7.10 -9.13 -22.82
N ASP A 145 -7.08 -8.51 -21.64
CA ASP A 145 -8.28 -8.11 -20.91
C ASP A 145 -7.95 -7.04 -19.85
N ILE A 146 -8.89 -6.11 -19.63
CA ILE A 146 -8.83 -5.11 -18.55
C ILE A 146 -10.22 -4.97 -17.93
N ASP A 147 -10.33 -5.30 -16.65
CA ASP A 147 -11.53 -5.10 -15.85
C ASP A 147 -11.33 -4.00 -14.81
N VAL A 148 -12.38 -3.23 -14.55
CA VAL A 148 -12.43 -2.30 -13.43
C VAL A 148 -12.89 -3.05 -12.18
N GLY A 149 -12.06 -3.01 -11.14
CA GLY A 149 -12.32 -3.62 -9.84
C GLY A 149 -12.90 -2.64 -8.83
N ASP A 150 -12.50 -2.79 -7.58
CA ASP A 150 -13.03 -2.00 -6.48
C ASP A 150 -12.44 -0.57 -6.45
N ASN A 151 -13.26 0.40 -6.03
CA ASN A 151 -12.76 1.73 -5.71
C ASN A 151 -12.22 1.78 -4.28
N ILE A 152 -10.97 1.34 -4.13
CA ILE A 152 -10.24 1.30 -2.86
C ILE A 152 -10.13 2.70 -2.26
N GLY A 153 -9.94 3.74 -3.08
CA GLY A 153 -9.86 5.13 -2.63
C GLY A 153 -11.16 5.66 -2.02
N ALA A 154 -12.33 5.24 -2.52
CA ALA A 154 -13.61 5.57 -1.91
C ALA A 154 -13.81 4.82 -0.58
N ARG A 155 -13.46 3.53 -0.54
CA ARG A 155 -13.56 2.71 0.68
C ARG A 155 -12.67 3.24 1.80
N LEU A 156 -11.39 3.51 1.51
CA LEU A 156 -10.45 4.07 2.49
C LEU A 156 -10.91 5.43 3.03
N ARG A 157 -11.52 6.29 2.18
CA ARG A 157 -12.08 7.56 2.63
C ARG A 157 -13.28 7.38 3.56
N ALA A 158 -14.15 6.40 3.30
CA ALA A 158 -15.25 6.07 4.18
C ALA A 158 -14.76 5.54 5.54
N ASP A 159 -13.78 4.63 5.51
CA ASP A 159 -13.17 4.06 6.71
C ASP A 159 -12.49 5.15 7.57
N GLN A 160 -11.77 6.07 6.93
CA GLN A 160 -11.15 7.20 7.61
C GLN A 160 -12.20 8.13 8.23
N ALA A 161 -13.27 8.44 7.51
CA ALA A 161 -14.35 9.29 8.04
C ALA A 161 -15.05 8.64 9.24
N GLU A 162 -15.25 7.32 9.24
CA GLU A 162 -15.81 6.61 10.40
C GLU A 162 -14.86 6.66 11.61
N ALA A 163 -13.56 6.47 11.38
CA ALA A 163 -12.55 6.60 12.41
C ALA A 163 -12.52 8.01 13.02
N ASP A 164 -12.58 9.05 12.18
CA ASP A 164 -12.60 10.46 12.61
C ASP A 164 -13.85 10.77 13.45
N VAL A 165 -15.03 10.25 13.06
CA VAL A 165 -16.26 10.37 13.85
C VAL A 165 -16.11 9.70 15.21
N ARG A 166 -15.49 8.52 15.28
CA ARG A 166 -15.26 7.80 16.53
C ARG A 166 -14.34 8.59 17.47
N VAL A 167 -13.25 9.15 16.94
CA VAL A 167 -12.33 10.01 17.68
C VAL A 167 -13.02 11.28 18.17
N ALA A 168 -13.80 11.94 17.31
CA ALA A 168 -14.55 13.14 17.68
C ALA A 168 -15.58 12.88 18.79
N ARG A 169 -16.25 11.71 18.77
CA ARG A 169 -17.15 11.28 19.85
C ARG A 169 -16.40 11.06 21.17
N ALA A 170 -15.26 10.39 21.13
CA ALA A 170 -14.44 10.17 22.33
C ALA A 170 -13.97 11.50 22.94
N PHE A 171 -13.52 12.47 22.13
CA PHE A 171 -13.16 13.81 22.64
C PHE A 171 -14.36 14.59 23.19
N ALA A 172 -15.56 14.40 22.63
CA ALA A 172 -16.76 15.01 23.17
C ALA A 172 -17.15 14.41 24.54
N GLU A 173 -17.02 13.09 24.69
CA GLU A 173 -17.24 12.40 25.96
C GLU A 173 -16.20 12.81 27.02
N GLN A 174 -14.92 12.87 26.65
CA GLN A 174 -13.85 13.34 27.53
C GLN A 174 -14.14 14.76 28.03
N ARG A 175 -14.47 15.70 27.13
CA ARG A 175 -14.80 17.08 27.52
C ARG A 175 -16.02 17.17 28.43
N ARG A 176 -17.03 16.32 28.22
CA ARG A 176 -18.18 16.24 29.13
C ARG A 176 -17.77 15.74 30.51
N ALA A 177 -16.93 14.70 30.57
CA ALA A 177 -16.43 14.17 31.83
C ALA A 177 -15.58 15.20 32.60
N GLU A 178 -14.69 15.92 31.91
CA GLU A 178 -13.89 17.00 32.47
C GLU A 178 -14.77 18.15 33.01
N ALA A 179 -15.78 18.58 32.24
CA ALA A 179 -16.70 19.63 32.68
C ALA A 179 -17.47 19.22 33.95
N ILE A 180 -17.91 17.97 34.04
CA ILE A 180 -18.58 17.43 35.25
C ILE A 180 -17.58 17.42 36.42
N ALA A 181 -16.34 16.97 36.21
CA ALA A 181 -15.32 16.95 37.26
C ALA A 181 -15.03 18.37 37.78
N THR A 182 -14.86 19.35 36.89
CA THR A 182 -14.66 20.76 37.27
C THR A 182 -15.88 21.34 37.99
N GLU A 183 -17.10 20.97 37.60
CA GLU A 183 -18.31 21.37 38.33
C GLU A 183 -18.30 20.83 39.77
N GLN A 184 -17.93 19.56 39.96
CA GLN A 184 -17.84 18.95 41.29
C GLN A 184 -16.74 19.58 42.14
N GLU A 185 -15.56 19.84 41.58
CA GLU A 185 -14.48 20.56 42.26
C GLU A 185 -14.91 21.95 42.71
N ASN A 186 -15.61 22.69 41.83
CA ASN A 186 -16.12 24.02 42.17
C ASN A 186 -17.20 23.96 43.25
N ARG A 187 -18.11 22.97 43.21
CA ARG A 187 -19.09 22.76 44.28
C ARG A 187 -18.41 22.48 45.63
N ALA A 188 -17.38 21.63 45.63
CA ALA A 188 -16.59 21.34 46.83
C ALA A 188 -15.90 22.61 47.37
N ARG A 189 -15.26 23.40 46.50
CA ARG A 189 -14.64 24.69 46.88
C ARG A 189 -15.64 25.69 47.44
N VAL A 190 -16.85 25.78 46.88
CA VAL A 190 -17.91 26.66 47.42
C VAL A 190 -18.34 26.21 48.82
N ALA A 191 -18.46 24.90 49.05
CA ALA A 191 -18.79 24.35 50.37
C ALA A 191 -17.69 24.64 51.40
N GLU A 192 -16.42 24.46 51.02
CA GLU A 192 -15.26 24.79 51.86
C GLU A 192 -15.21 26.28 52.21
N ASN A 193 -15.36 27.16 51.21
CA ASN A 193 -15.39 28.61 51.43
C ASN A 193 -16.57 29.04 52.31
N ARG A 194 -17.74 28.41 52.17
CA ARG A 194 -18.88 28.64 53.08
C ARG A 194 -18.57 28.22 54.50
N ALA A 195 -17.91 27.09 54.70
CA ALA A 195 -17.49 26.65 56.03
C ALA A 195 -16.51 27.65 56.66
N LEU A 196 -15.54 28.16 55.88
CA LEU A 196 -14.62 29.21 56.32
C LEU A 196 -15.34 30.51 56.68
N LEU A 197 -16.32 30.93 55.87
CA LEU A 197 -17.15 32.11 56.17
C LEU A 197 -17.89 31.94 57.49
N ILE A 198 -18.53 30.78 57.70
CA ILE A 198 -19.27 30.50 58.95
C ILE A 198 -18.33 30.50 60.16
N LEU A 199 -17.12 29.95 60.03
CA LEU A 199 -16.11 29.99 61.09
C LEU A 199 -15.72 31.43 61.43
N ALA A 200 -15.47 32.27 60.42
CA ALA A 200 -15.14 33.69 60.60
C ALA A 200 -16.31 34.48 61.21
N GLU A 201 -17.55 34.24 60.76
CA GLU A 201 -18.75 34.86 61.35
C GLU A 201 -18.94 34.44 62.80
N ALA A 202 -18.65 33.18 63.16
CA ALA A 202 -18.73 32.70 64.53
C ALA A 202 -17.68 33.35 65.47
N GLU A 203 -16.59 33.88 64.94
CA GLU A 203 -15.63 34.65 65.73
C GLU A 203 -16.21 35.97 66.23
N VAL A 204 -17.15 36.58 65.51
CA VAL A 204 -17.74 37.87 65.90
C VAL A 204 -18.54 37.77 67.20
N PRO A 205 -19.53 36.85 67.35
CA PRO A 205 -20.21 36.64 68.62
C PRO A 205 -19.25 36.23 69.74
N ARG A 206 -18.23 35.42 69.44
CA ARG A 206 -17.24 34.98 70.44
C ARG A 206 -16.39 36.14 70.93
N ALA A 207 -15.93 37.01 70.03
CA ALA A 207 -15.19 38.22 70.35
C ALA A 207 -16.07 39.22 71.12
N MET A 208 -17.35 39.39 70.73
CA MET A 208 -18.31 40.20 71.47
C MET A 208 -18.54 39.64 72.88
N ALA A 209 -18.77 38.34 73.04
CA ALA A 209 -18.91 37.69 74.34
C ALA A 209 -17.67 37.87 75.23
N MET A 210 -16.46 37.76 74.66
CA MET A 210 -15.22 38.08 75.37
C MET A 210 -15.14 39.55 75.78
N ALA A 211 -15.55 40.49 74.91
CA ALA A 211 -15.58 41.92 75.23
C ALA A 211 -16.59 42.23 76.35
N PHE A 212 -17.76 41.56 76.36
CA PHE A 212 -18.74 41.62 77.45
C PHE A 212 -18.17 41.09 78.76
N GLN A 213 -17.51 39.93 78.77
CA GLN A 213 -16.89 39.37 79.97
C GLN A 213 -15.75 40.23 80.53
N LYS A 214 -14.95 40.86 79.65
CA LYS A 214 -13.84 41.72 80.04
C LYS A 214 -14.25 43.17 80.37
N GLY A 215 -15.53 43.52 80.20
CA GLY A 215 -16.07 44.84 80.56
C GLY A 215 -15.62 46.00 79.66
N GLN A 216 -15.22 45.74 78.40
CA GLN A 216 -14.55 46.72 77.52
C GLN A 216 -15.47 47.44 76.50
N LEU A 217 -16.76 47.56 76.77
CA LEU A 217 -17.72 48.16 75.81
C LEU A 217 -17.99 49.65 75.98
N GLY A 218 -17.33 50.31 76.93
CA GLY A 218 -17.38 51.76 77.07
C GLY A 218 -16.27 52.45 76.27
N THR A 219 -16.62 53.27 75.29
CA THR A 219 -15.73 54.34 74.83
C THR A 219 -15.58 55.38 75.95
N SER A 220 -14.70 55.13 76.91
CA SER A 220 -14.13 56.22 77.69
C SER A 220 -12.91 56.73 76.92
N SER A 221 -13.15 57.80 76.16
CA SER A 221 -12.10 58.72 75.74
C SER A 221 -11.20 59.02 76.95
N PRO A 222 -9.86 58.93 76.85
CA PRO A 222 -9.00 59.34 77.94
C PRO A 222 -9.16 60.86 78.08
N ALA A 223 -9.64 61.30 79.25
CA ALA A 223 -9.58 62.70 79.63
C ALA A 223 -8.12 63.15 79.56
N VAL A 224 -7.86 64.07 78.64
CA VAL A 224 -6.62 64.84 78.57
C VAL A 224 -6.58 65.77 79.78
N ASN A 225 -5.60 65.58 80.64
CA ASN A 225 -5.07 66.60 81.56
C ASN A 225 -3.84 67.23 80.91
#